data_AF-A0A0F9DK10-F1
#
_entry.id   AF-A0A0F9DK10-F1
#
_cell.length_a   1.000
_cell.length_b   1.000
_cell.length_c   1.000
_cell.angle_alpha   90.00
_cell.angle_beta   90.00
_cell.angle_gamma   90.00
#
_symmetry.space_group_name_H-M   'P 1'
#
loop_
_entity.id
_entity.type
_entity.pdbx_description
1 polymer ?
#
loop_
_entity_poly.entity_id
_entity_poly.type
_entity_poly.pdbx_seq_one_letter_code
_entity_poly.pdbx_strand_id
1 'polypeptide(L)'
;MVTVAQIAAKAFDAVADKITDAIHPATLNWTDRGAYDPVSGTYPETPQSNPGRVVEDSTKPVSDVFEGYIAGPAEVLVLMEGFTVAPKENWTLTYAGKTRTVMKVQDIVAAGSLFYVVAR
;
A
#
# COMPACT_ATOMS: atom_id res chain seq x y z
N MET A 1 -8.34 9.74 23.37
CA MET A 1 -9.21 8.98 22.44
C MET A 1 -8.32 8.02 21.67
N VAL A 2 -8.70 6.76 21.54
CA VAL A 2 -7.93 5.78 20.73
C VAL A 2 -8.24 6.05 19.25
N THR A 3 -7.21 6.17 18.41
CA THR A 3 -7.39 6.38 16.96
C THR A 3 -7.53 5.07 16.21
N VAL A 4 -8.12 5.09 15.01
CA VAL A 4 -8.18 3.90 14.13
C VAL A 4 -6.78 3.37 13.83
N ALA A 5 -5.80 4.26 13.63
CA ALA A 5 -4.40 3.91 13.47
C ALA A 5 -3.86 3.06 14.64
N GLN A 6 -4.14 3.48 15.88
CA GLN A 6 -3.71 2.76 17.08
C GLN A 6 -4.41 1.41 17.24
N ILE A 7 -5.67 1.30 16.83
CA ILE A 7 -6.40 0.02 16.84
C ILE A 7 -5.83 -0.92 15.79
N ALA A 8 -5.60 -0.42 14.57
CA ALA A 8 -5.02 -1.18 13.47
C ALA A 8 -3.61 -1.69 13.83
N ALA A 9 -2.75 -0.83 14.35
CA ALA A 9 -1.42 -1.21 14.80
C ALA A 9 -1.47 -2.35 15.83
N LYS A 10 -2.31 -2.22 16.86
CA LYS A 10 -2.50 -3.27 17.88
C LYS A 10 -3.04 -4.58 17.29
N ALA A 11 -3.95 -4.51 16.32
CA ALA A 11 -4.48 -5.69 15.67
C ALA A 11 -3.41 -6.38 14.81
N PHE A 12 -2.63 -5.61 14.05
CA PHE A 12 -1.51 -6.13 13.27
C PHE A 12 -0.45 -6.76 14.18
N ASP A 13 -0.09 -6.12 15.29
CA ASP A 13 0.86 -6.67 16.26
C ASP A 13 0.35 -8.01 16.83
N ALA A 14 -0.90 -8.04 17.28
CA ALA A 14 -1.50 -9.25 17.86
C ALA A 14 -1.58 -10.42 16.85
N VAL A 15 -1.85 -10.13 15.57
CA VAL A 15 -1.86 -11.15 14.51
C VAL A 15 -0.44 -11.61 14.19
N ALA A 16 0.51 -10.67 14.03
CA ALA A 16 1.90 -11.00 13.70
C ALA A 16 2.56 -11.86 14.79
N ASP A 17 2.22 -11.63 16.05
CA ASP A 17 2.69 -12.42 17.20
C ASP A 17 2.20 -13.89 17.18
N LYS A 18 1.11 -14.17 16.44
CA LYS A 18 0.47 -15.50 16.40
C LYS A 18 0.62 -16.20 15.05
N ILE A 19 0.65 -15.43 13.97
CA ILE A 19 0.70 -15.90 12.59
C ILE A 19 1.83 -15.12 11.91
N THR A 20 3.05 -15.62 12.09
CA THR A 20 4.29 -14.92 11.74
C THR A 20 4.51 -14.76 10.23
N ASP A 21 3.74 -15.46 9.41
CA ASP A 21 3.82 -15.46 7.96
C ASP A 21 2.66 -14.72 7.27
N ALA A 22 1.65 -14.24 8.01
CA ALA A 22 0.53 -13.52 7.41
C ALA A 22 0.82 -12.03 7.17
N ILE A 23 1.55 -11.39 8.08
CA ILE A 23 1.89 -9.96 8.00
C ILE A 23 3.34 -9.83 7.55
N HIS A 24 3.54 -9.12 6.45
CA HIS A 24 4.85 -8.91 5.87
C HIS A 24 5.30 -7.47 6.05
N PRO A 25 6.58 -7.25 6.42
CA PRO A 25 7.22 -5.95 6.21
C PRO A 25 7.12 -5.57 4.74
N ALA A 26 6.86 -4.30 4.49
CA ALA A 26 6.66 -3.78 3.15
C ALA A 26 7.28 -2.40 2.98
N THR A 27 7.58 -2.07 1.73
CA THR A 27 8.07 -0.75 1.34
C THR A 27 7.28 -0.26 0.14
N LEU A 28 6.72 0.94 0.25
CA LEU A 28 6.07 1.65 -0.84
C LEU A 28 7.10 2.61 -1.45
N ASN A 29 7.30 2.55 -2.75
CA ASN A 29 8.29 3.34 -3.47
C ASN A 29 7.63 4.13 -4.61
N TRP A 30 8.10 5.36 -4.81
CA TRP A 30 7.71 6.21 -5.93
C TRP A 30 8.85 7.15 -6.29
N THR A 31 8.67 7.89 -7.37
CA THR A 31 9.63 8.90 -7.82
C THR A 31 8.91 10.24 -7.90
N ASP A 32 9.39 11.21 -7.15
CA ASP A 32 8.92 12.58 -7.27
C ASP A 32 9.62 13.25 -8.45
N ARG A 33 8.83 13.97 -9.25
CA ARG A 33 9.32 14.76 -10.38
C ARG A 33 9.48 16.21 -9.94
N GLY A 34 10.70 16.73 -10.07
CA GLY A 34 11.02 18.13 -9.82
C GLY A 34 10.49 19.07 -10.90
N ALA A 35 10.90 20.34 -10.86
CA ALA A 35 10.61 21.30 -11.93
C ALA A 35 11.40 20.99 -13.21
N TYR A 36 10.90 21.44 -14.37
CA TYR A 36 11.62 21.28 -15.64
C TYR A 36 12.94 22.05 -15.61
N ASP A 37 14.05 21.37 -15.95
CA ASP A 37 15.35 21.99 -16.16
C ASP A 37 15.56 22.24 -17.66
N PRO A 38 15.56 23.51 -18.12
CA PRO A 38 15.75 23.84 -19.53
C PRO A 38 17.19 23.64 -20.02
N VAL A 39 18.18 23.50 -19.12
CA VAL A 39 19.59 23.29 -19.49
C VAL A 39 19.83 21.85 -19.88
N SER A 40 19.36 20.90 -19.06
CA SER A 40 19.47 19.47 -19.34
C SER A 40 18.34 18.95 -20.24
N GLY A 41 17.25 19.71 -20.38
CA GLY A 41 16.06 19.29 -21.09
C GLY A 41 15.28 18.17 -20.39
N THR A 42 15.47 18.01 -19.08
CA THR A 42 14.89 16.90 -18.28
C THR A 42 14.14 17.42 -17.07
N TYR A 43 13.39 16.51 -16.41
CA TYR A 43 12.88 16.74 -15.07
C TYR A 43 13.75 15.96 -14.09
N PRO A 44 14.30 16.58 -13.03
CA PRO A 44 14.97 15.85 -11.97
C PRO A 44 14.00 14.87 -11.31
N GLU A 45 14.49 13.66 -11.05
CA GLU A 45 13.72 12.58 -10.43
C GLU A 45 14.34 12.23 -9.09
N THR A 46 13.53 12.23 -8.03
CA THR A 46 13.99 11.87 -6.68
C THR A 46 13.24 10.63 -6.21
N PRO A 47 13.91 9.48 -6.06
CA PRO A 47 13.31 8.28 -5.49
C PRO A 47 12.87 8.53 -4.05
N GLN A 48 11.72 7.99 -3.71
CA GLN A 48 11.12 8.04 -2.38
C GLN A 48 10.75 6.63 -1.92
N SER A 49 10.78 6.43 -0.60
CA SER A 49 10.37 5.18 0.01
C SER A 49 9.64 5.44 1.33
N ASN A 50 8.65 4.62 1.62
CA ASN A 50 7.87 4.67 2.85
C ASN A 50 7.66 3.24 3.36
N PRO A 51 8.27 2.88 4.51
CA PRO A 51 8.10 1.56 5.09
C PRO A 51 6.73 1.40 5.73
N GLY A 52 6.28 0.16 5.84
CA GLY A 52 5.04 -0.22 6.51
C GLY A 52 4.88 -1.73 6.58
N ARG A 53 3.64 -2.18 6.72
CA ARG A 53 3.27 -3.59 6.82
C ARG A 53 2.07 -3.89 5.95
N VAL A 54 2.00 -5.11 5.46
CA VAL A 54 0.89 -5.55 4.61
C VAL A 54 0.43 -6.95 4.94
N VAL A 55 -0.83 -7.21 4.61
CA VAL A 55 -1.39 -8.57 4.49
C VAL A 55 -2.08 -8.68 3.13
N GLU A 56 -1.73 -9.72 2.38
CA GLU A 56 -2.37 -10.05 1.10
C GLU A 56 -3.63 -10.86 1.38
N ASP A 57 -4.79 -10.36 0.96
CA ASP A 57 -6.05 -11.10 1.04
C ASP A 57 -6.27 -11.82 -0.29
N SER A 58 -6.03 -13.13 -0.28
CA SER A 58 -6.23 -14.02 -1.42
C SER A 58 -7.61 -14.66 -1.46
N THR A 59 -8.47 -14.38 -0.46
CA THR A 59 -9.75 -15.07 -0.28
C THR A 59 -10.93 -14.18 -0.64
N LYS A 60 -10.86 -12.88 -0.34
CA LYS A 60 -11.93 -11.94 -0.64
C LYS A 60 -11.89 -11.48 -2.10
N PRO A 61 -13.04 -11.46 -2.79
CA PRO A 61 -13.16 -10.75 -4.05
C PRO A 61 -12.78 -9.28 -3.89
N VAL A 62 -11.96 -8.76 -4.80
CA VAL A 62 -11.63 -7.33 -4.86
C VAL A 62 -12.89 -6.46 -4.93
N SER A 63 -13.94 -6.95 -5.59
CA SER A 63 -15.23 -6.28 -5.76
C SER A 63 -15.97 -6.00 -4.44
N ASP A 64 -15.68 -6.76 -3.38
CA ASP A 64 -16.29 -6.56 -2.06
C ASP A 64 -15.79 -5.28 -1.39
N VAL A 65 -14.58 -4.83 -1.77
CA VAL A 65 -13.97 -3.58 -1.29
C VAL A 65 -14.11 -2.48 -2.32
N PHE A 66 -13.81 -2.78 -3.58
CA PHE A 66 -13.87 -1.85 -4.70
C PHE A 66 -15.04 -2.21 -5.61
N GLU A 67 -16.22 -1.70 -5.28
CA GLU A 67 -17.44 -1.96 -6.04
C GLU A 67 -17.28 -1.57 -7.52
N GLY A 68 -17.69 -2.47 -8.42
CA GLY A 68 -17.57 -2.27 -9.87
C GLY A 68 -16.16 -2.47 -10.44
N TYR A 69 -15.14 -2.73 -9.61
CA TYR A 69 -13.80 -3.05 -10.08
C TYR A 69 -13.72 -4.50 -10.55
N ILE A 70 -13.30 -4.71 -11.80
CA ILE A 70 -13.09 -6.04 -12.38
C ILE A 70 -11.59 -6.36 -12.28
N ALA A 71 -11.23 -7.18 -11.30
CA ALA A 71 -9.84 -7.56 -11.10
C ALA A 71 -9.31 -8.48 -12.18
N GLY A 72 -8.10 -8.19 -12.67
CA GLY A 72 -7.35 -9.07 -13.55
C GLY A 72 -6.79 -10.29 -12.79
N PRO A 73 -6.36 -11.36 -13.51
CA PRO A 73 -5.91 -12.60 -12.88
C PRO A 73 -4.62 -12.48 -12.05
N ALA A 74 -3.86 -11.39 -12.22
CA ALA A 74 -2.63 -11.13 -11.46
C ALA A 74 -2.83 -10.14 -10.29
N GLU A 75 -4.03 -9.53 -10.21
CA GLU A 75 -4.33 -8.50 -9.22
C GLU A 75 -4.77 -9.12 -7.90
N VAL A 76 -4.28 -8.55 -6.80
CA VAL A 76 -4.58 -9.01 -5.44
C VAL A 76 -5.07 -7.84 -4.59
N LEU A 77 -5.88 -8.17 -3.59
CA LEU A 77 -6.26 -7.23 -2.55
C LEU A 77 -5.19 -7.25 -1.44
N VAL A 78 -4.76 -6.07 -1.01
CA VAL A 78 -3.76 -5.90 0.03
C VAL A 78 -4.29 -4.91 1.06
N LEU A 79 -4.24 -5.29 2.33
CA LEU A 79 -4.45 -4.36 3.44
C LEU A 79 -3.08 -3.85 3.90
N MET A 80 -2.95 -2.53 3.98
CA MET A 80 -1.72 -1.82 4.26
C MET A 80 -1.83 -1.02 5.56
N GLU A 81 -0.81 -1.09 6.42
CA GLU A 81 -0.76 -0.40 7.70
C GLU A 81 0.64 0.18 7.96
N GLY A 82 0.70 1.27 8.73
CA GLY A 82 1.96 1.84 9.22
C GLY A 82 2.66 2.80 8.25
N PHE A 83 2.09 3.01 7.06
CA PHE A 83 2.61 3.98 6.08
C PHE A 83 2.29 5.40 6.52
N THR A 84 3.28 6.29 6.44
CA THR A 84 3.15 7.72 6.81
C THR A 84 2.55 8.61 5.71
N VAL A 85 2.35 8.05 4.52
CA VAL A 85 1.84 8.73 3.32
C VAL A 85 0.82 7.80 2.68
N ALA A 86 -0.32 8.36 2.29
CA ALA A 86 -1.36 7.61 1.59
C ALA A 86 -0.82 7.07 0.25
N PRO A 87 -0.95 5.76 -0.03
CA PRO A 87 -0.56 5.19 -1.31
C PRO A 87 -1.31 5.82 -2.47
N LYS A 88 -0.67 5.83 -3.66
CA LYS A 88 -1.28 6.32 -4.89
C LYS A 88 -1.10 5.33 -6.02
N GLU A 89 -2.00 5.39 -7.00
CA GLU A 89 -1.92 4.59 -8.22
C GLU A 89 -0.57 4.81 -8.92
N ASN A 90 -0.03 3.75 -9.52
CA ASN A 90 1.30 3.67 -10.17
C ASN A 90 2.51 3.70 -9.24
N TRP A 91 2.34 3.79 -7.92
CA TRP A 91 3.43 3.54 -6.98
C TRP A 91 3.73 2.05 -6.88
N THR A 92 4.93 1.68 -6.44
CA THR A 92 5.35 0.28 -6.33
C THR A 92 5.40 -0.16 -4.88
N LEU A 93 4.78 -1.30 -4.59
CA LEU A 93 4.73 -1.93 -3.28
C LEU A 93 5.58 -3.19 -3.30
N THR A 94 6.58 -3.26 -2.43
CA THR A 94 7.47 -4.42 -2.29
C THR A 94 7.25 -5.08 -0.93
N TYR A 95 6.99 -6.39 -0.91
CA TYR A 95 6.79 -7.19 0.30
C TYR A 95 7.00 -8.68 -0.02
N ALA A 96 7.46 -9.47 0.95
CA ALA A 96 7.65 -10.93 0.79
C ALA A 96 8.41 -11.34 -0.50
N GLY A 97 9.38 -10.53 -0.94
CA GLY A 97 10.14 -10.75 -2.18
C GLY A 97 9.37 -10.46 -3.49
N LYS A 98 8.11 -10.02 -3.41
CA LYS A 98 7.29 -9.57 -4.54
C LYS A 98 7.38 -8.05 -4.69
N THR A 99 7.31 -7.57 -5.92
CA THR A 99 7.09 -6.15 -6.22
C THR A 99 5.85 -6.03 -7.09
N ARG A 100 4.90 -5.22 -6.64
CA ARG A 100 3.61 -4.99 -7.29
C ARG A 100 3.37 -3.52 -7.54
N THR A 101 2.58 -3.20 -8.56
CA THR A 101 2.13 -1.84 -8.84
C THR A 101 0.77 -1.59 -8.19
N VAL A 102 0.61 -0.45 -7.52
CA VAL A 102 -0.66 -0.01 -6.95
C VAL A 102 -1.62 0.40 -8.07
N MET A 103 -2.77 -0.27 -8.13
CA MET A 103 -3.80 -0.07 -9.16
C MET A 103 -5.01 0.71 -8.64
N LYS A 104 -5.35 0.53 -7.36
CA LYS A 104 -6.45 1.23 -6.69
C LYS A 104 -6.15 1.35 -5.20
N VAL A 105 -6.63 2.42 -4.57
CA VAL A 105 -6.43 2.69 -3.14
C VAL A 105 -7.74 3.17 -2.52
N GLN A 106 -8.02 2.70 -1.31
CA GLN A 106 -9.11 3.17 -0.46
C GLN A 106 -8.59 3.35 0.96
N ASP A 107 -8.79 4.54 1.53
CA ASP A 107 -8.53 4.82 2.94
C ASP A 107 -9.68 4.28 3.80
N ILE A 108 -9.35 3.46 4.78
CA ILE A 108 -10.34 2.84 5.66
C ILE A 108 -10.77 3.87 6.71
N VAL A 109 -12.01 4.34 6.59
CA VAL A 109 -12.63 5.29 7.54
C VAL A 109 -11.85 6.61 7.62
N ALA A 110 -11.19 7.02 6.53
CA ALA A 110 -10.33 8.21 6.49
C ALA A 110 -9.30 8.24 7.64
N ALA A 111 -8.77 7.06 8.00
CA ALA A 111 -7.82 6.90 9.09
C ALA A 111 -6.45 7.50 8.74
N GLY A 112 -6.14 7.64 7.45
CA GLY A 112 -4.86 8.18 6.97
C GLY A 112 -3.67 7.25 7.22
N SER A 113 -3.90 6.02 7.69
CA SER A 113 -2.85 5.08 8.10
C SER A 113 -3.20 3.60 7.86
N LEU A 114 -4.39 3.33 7.34
CA LEU A 114 -4.89 1.99 7.06
C LEU A 114 -5.60 2.01 5.71
N PHE A 115 -5.11 1.22 4.76
CA PHE A 115 -5.56 1.31 3.37
C PHE A 115 -5.86 -0.08 2.81
N TYR A 116 -6.94 -0.19 2.04
CA TYR A 116 -7.08 -1.27 1.08
C TYR A 116 -6.48 -0.85 -0.26
N VAL A 117 -5.75 -1.77 -0.89
CA VAL A 117 -5.10 -1.56 -2.16
C VAL A 117 -5.31 -2.75 -3.08
N VAL A 118 -5.60 -2.47 -4.35
CA VAL A 118 -5.45 -3.46 -5.42
C VAL A 118 -4.04 -3.33 -5.96
N ALA A 119 -3.29 -4.43 -5.98
CA ALA A 119 -1.90 -4.46 -6.44
C ALA A 119 -1.69 -5.51 -7.53
N ARG A 120 -0.91 -5.18 -8.55
CA ARG A 120 -0.53 -6.07 -9.66
C ARG A 120 0.94 -6.42 -9.60
#